data_AF-A0A7X3R1A1-F1
#
_entry.id   AF-A0A7X3R1A1-F1
#
_cell.length_a   1.000
_cell.length_b   1.000
_cell.length_c   1.000
_cell.angle_alpha   90.00
_cell.angle_beta   90.00
_cell.angle_gamma   90.00
#
_symmetry.space_group_name_H-M   'P 1'
#
loop_
_entity.id
_entity.type
_entity.pdbx_description
1 polymer ?
#
loop_
_entity_poly.entity_id
_entity_poly.type
_entity_poly.pdbx_seq_one_letter_code
_entity_poly.pdbx_strand_id
1 'polypeptide(L)'
;MASGVLLSVHVVPVLEGRIVAFVLDPPGPKGRWLPWTVLEQGANPYEIASTVVDEWCDGAMSNLRLADVISREGEDGWELAIVFRAELTALPGHERGAPHVCDAQDLAAVQGFEAVDLERWLGGGSAAIPATEGDSPKLVF
;
A
#
# COMPACT_ATOMS: atom_id res chain seq x y z
N MET A 1 -18.03 8.58 22.06
CA MET A 1 -18.18 7.72 20.87
C MET A 1 -17.08 6.68 20.95
N ALA A 2 -17.36 5.40 20.73
CA ALA A 2 -16.31 4.39 20.76
C ALA A 2 -15.35 4.65 19.59
N SER A 3 -14.08 4.90 19.88
CA SER A 3 -13.03 5.01 18.85
C SER A 3 -12.93 3.65 18.17
N GLY A 4 -13.26 3.59 16.89
CA GLY A 4 -13.12 2.39 16.09
C GLY A 4 -11.65 2.12 15.75
N VAL A 5 -11.38 0.88 15.33
CA VAL A 5 -10.13 0.53 14.64
C VAL A 5 -10.50 0.24 13.19
N LEU A 6 -9.92 0.99 12.26
CA LEU A 6 -9.98 0.71 10.84
C LEU A 6 -8.79 -0.15 10.45
N LEU A 7 -9.05 -1.26 9.77
CA LEU A 7 -8.01 -2.03 9.10
C LEU A 7 -8.11 -1.75 7.60
N SER A 8 -7.01 -1.36 6.98
CA SER A 8 -6.97 -1.09 5.54
C SER A 8 -5.85 -1.87 4.87
N VAL A 9 -6.05 -2.21 3.60
CA VAL A 9 -5.05 -2.80 2.73
C VAL A 9 -4.74 -1.81 1.63
N HIS A 10 -3.47 -1.43 1.53
CA HIS A 10 -2.96 -0.55 0.50
C HIS A 10 -2.06 -1.33 -0.45
N VAL A 11 -2.08 -0.97 -1.73
CA VAL A 11 -1.17 -1.48 -2.75
C VAL A 11 -0.33 -0.32 -3.26
N VAL A 12 0.98 -0.55 -3.32
CA VAL A 12 1.99 0.34 -3.91
C VAL A 12 2.42 -0.31 -5.23
N PRO A 13 1.82 0.08 -6.37
CA PRO A 13 2.20 -0.46 -7.66
C PRO A 13 3.53 0.15 -8.09
N VAL A 14 4.43 -0.68 -8.59
CA VAL A 14 5.78 -0.28 -8.98
C VAL A 14 6.08 -0.82 -10.37
N LEU A 15 6.34 0.07 -11.32
CA LEU A 15 6.72 -0.28 -12.69
C LEU A 15 8.15 0.22 -12.93
N GLU A 16 9.06 -0.70 -13.28
CA GLU A 16 10.48 -0.39 -13.54
C GLU A 16 11.14 0.41 -12.40
N GLY A 17 10.85 0.05 -11.14
CA GLY A 17 11.40 0.71 -9.97
C GLY A 17 10.82 2.09 -9.65
N ARG A 18 9.68 2.46 -10.26
CA ARG A 18 8.97 3.73 -10.00
C ARG A 18 7.55 3.46 -9.55
N ILE A 19 7.05 4.25 -8.60
CA ILE A 19 5.68 4.14 -8.11
C ILE A 19 4.71 4.58 -9.21
N VAL A 20 3.62 3.84 -9.37
CA VAL A 20 2.48 4.23 -10.20
C VAL A 20 1.33 4.64 -9.27
N ALA A 21 1.02 5.93 -9.28
CA ALA A 21 -0.16 6.46 -8.59
C ALA A 21 -1.28 6.72 -9.60
N PHE A 22 -2.51 6.82 -9.12
CA PHE A 22 -3.69 7.07 -9.96
C PHE A 22 -4.23 8.48 -9.71
N VAL A 23 -4.34 9.25 -10.78
CA VAL A 23 -5.03 10.54 -10.76
C VAL A 23 -6.50 10.29 -10.99
N LEU A 24 -7.31 10.59 -9.99
CA LEU A 24 -8.75 10.37 -10.05
C LEU A 24 -9.44 11.57 -10.68
N ASP A 25 -10.32 11.31 -11.65
CA ASP A 25 -11.18 12.33 -12.22
C ASP A 25 -12.31 12.72 -11.23
N PRO A 26 -12.76 13.98 -11.24
CA PRO A 26 -13.93 14.39 -10.45
C PRO A 26 -15.16 13.50 -10.75
N PRO A 27 -15.95 13.12 -9.74
CA PRO A 27 -16.04 13.71 -8.39
C PRO A 27 -15.09 13.11 -7.34
N GLY A 28 -14.10 12.31 -7.73
CA GLY A 28 -13.14 11.71 -6.81
C GLY A 28 -12.25 12.73 -6.07
N PRO A 29 -11.55 12.30 -5.01
CA PRO A 29 -10.64 13.16 -4.30
C PRO A 29 -9.49 13.59 -5.22
N LYS A 30 -9.19 14.88 -5.23
CA LYS A 30 -8.12 15.44 -6.06
C LYS A 30 -6.75 14.91 -5.59
N GLY A 31 -5.83 14.72 -6.52
CA GLY A 31 -4.45 14.33 -6.24
C GLY A 31 -4.07 12.99 -6.86
N ARG A 32 -2.90 12.50 -6.45
CA ARG A 32 -2.35 11.19 -6.86
C ARG A 32 -2.58 10.22 -5.72
N TRP A 33 -3.25 9.11 -5.99
CA TRP A 33 -3.65 8.15 -4.97
C TRP A 33 -3.08 6.77 -5.24
N LEU A 34 -2.81 6.03 -4.17
CA LEU A 34 -2.50 4.60 -4.26
C LEU A 34 -3.80 3.80 -4.11
N PRO A 35 -3.93 2.65 -4.79
CA PRO A 35 -5.07 1.75 -4.59
C PRO A 35 -5.15 1.26 -3.14
N TRP A 36 -6.36 1.22 -2.59
CA TRP A 36 -6.59 0.69 -1.25
C TRP A 36 -8.05 0.27 -1.05
N THR A 37 -8.28 -0.51 0.01
CA THR A 37 -9.62 -0.87 0.47
C THR A 37 -9.63 -1.14 1.97
N VAL A 38 -10.83 -1.25 2.55
CA VAL A 38 -11.03 -1.65 3.94
C VAL A 38 -10.91 -3.17 4.05
N LEU A 39 -10.17 -3.64 5.05
CA LEU A 39 -10.07 -5.06 5.36
C LEU A 39 -11.27 -5.50 6.20
N GLU A 40 -12.13 -6.33 5.61
CA GLU A 40 -13.25 -6.94 6.32
C GLU A 40 -12.79 -7.96 7.36
N GLN A 41 -13.61 -8.14 8.40
CA GLN A 41 -13.29 -9.06 9.49
C GLN A 41 -13.10 -10.49 8.98
N GLY A 42 -11.95 -11.08 9.30
CA GLY A 42 -11.62 -12.47 8.93
C GLY A 42 -11.09 -12.64 7.51
N ALA A 43 -11.03 -11.58 6.71
CA ALA A 43 -10.43 -11.63 5.38
C ALA A 43 -8.90 -11.75 5.45
N ASN A 44 -8.30 -12.40 4.46
CA ASN A 44 -6.85 -12.51 4.33
C ASN A 44 -6.28 -11.25 3.64
N PRO A 45 -5.39 -10.47 4.28
CA PRO A 45 -4.85 -9.24 3.69
C PRO A 45 -4.16 -9.46 2.34
N TYR A 46 -3.50 -10.60 2.15
CA TYR A 46 -2.82 -10.89 0.87
C TYR A 46 -3.82 -11.12 -0.26
N GLU A 47 -4.90 -11.86 0.00
CA GLU A 47 -5.95 -12.09 -1.01
C GLU A 47 -6.63 -10.78 -1.39
N ILE A 48 -6.94 -9.95 -0.39
CA ILE A 48 -7.50 -8.62 -0.62
C ILE A 48 -6.54 -7.74 -1.41
N ALA A 49 -5.24 -7.74 -1.08
CA ALA A 49 -4.25 -7.00 -1.85
C ALA A 49 -4.16 -7.47 -3.31
N SER A 50 -4.23 -8.78 -3.54
CA SER A 50 -4.26 -9.35 -4.89
C SER A 50 -5.49 -8.88 -5.66
N THR A 51 -6.67 -8.90 -5.05
CA THR A 51 -7.89 -8.38 -5.67
C THR A 51 -7.79 -6.89 -6.00
N VAL A 52 -7.22 -6.08 -5.08
CA VAL A 52 -6.99 -4.65 -5.34
C VAL A 52 -6.03 -4.44 -6.52
N VAL A 53 -4.96 -5.25 -6.65
CA VAL A 53 -4.08 -5.21 -7.83
C VAL A 53 -4.86 -5.56 -9.09
N ASP A 54 -5.63 -6.64 -9.09
CA ASP A 54 -6.39 -7.07 -10.27
C ASP A 54 -7.37 -5.99 -10.73
N GLU A 55 -8.05 -5.33 -9.78
CA GLU A 55 -9.05 -4.30 -10.08
C GLU A 55 -8.47 -2.96 -10.56
N TRP A 56 -7.26 -2.60 -10.13
CA TRP A 56 -6.66 -1.30 -10.43
C TRP A 56 -5.53 -1.36 -11.46
N CYS A 57 -4.87 -2.51 -11.56
CA CYS A 57 -3.68 -2.73 -12.38
C CYS A 57 -3.89 -3.77 -13.48
N ASP A 58 -5.14 -4.18 -13.75
CA ASP A 58 -5.52 -5.15 -14.78
C ASP A 58 -4.77 -6.49 -14.67
N GLY A 59 -4.40 -6.88 -13.45
CA GLY A 59 -3.62 -8.10 -13.17
C GLY A 59 -2.19 -8.10 -13.73
N ALA A 60 -1.67 -6.96 -14.20
CA ALA A 60 -0.35 -6.84 -14.80
C ALA A 60 0.76 -6.84 -13.72
N MET A 61 0.91 -7.93 -12.96
CA MET A 61 1.85 -8.03 -11.83
C MET A 61 2.72 -9.29 -11.90
N SER A 62 4.00 -9.13 -11.58
CA SER A 62 5.01 -10.19 -11.47
C SER A 62 5.31 -10.63 -10.04
N ASN A 63 5.05 -9.76 -9.05
CA ASN A 63 5.32 -10.04 -7.65
C ASN A 63 4.42 -9.20 -6.73
N LEU A 64 3.88 -9.81 -5.69
CA LEU A 64 3.16 -9.15 -4.60
C LEU A 64 3.82 -9.48 -3.28
N ARG A 65 4.17 -8.49 -2.47
CA ARG A 65 4.76 -8.72 -1.15
C ARG A 65 4.32 -7.69 -0.13
N LEU A 66 4.24 -8.10 1.13
CA LEU A 66 4.08 -7.17 2.24
C LEU A 66 5.29 -6.23 2.25
N ALA A 67 5.02 -4.93 2.24
CA ALA A 67 6.03 -3.88 2.33
C ALA A 67 6.08 -3.30 3.74
N ASP A 68 4.93 -3.11 4.39
CA ASP A 68 4.86 -2.46 5.70
C ASP A 68 3.54 -2.71 6.43
N VAL A 69 3.53 -2.34 7.71
CA VAL A 69 2.31 -2.17 8.52
C VAL A 69 2.45 -0.88 9.33
N ILE A 70 1.64 0.12 9.00
CA ILE A 70 1.73 1.46 9.63
C ILE A 70 0.47 1.73 10.43
N SER A 71 0.64 2.31 11.62
CA SER A 71 -0.46 2.83 12.41
C SER A 71 -0.54 4.34 12.30
N ARG A 72 -1.75 4.87 12.19
CA ARG A 72 -1.99 6.32 12.13
C ARG A 72 -3.33 6.69 12.76
N GLU A 73 -3.44 7.94 13.18
CA GLU A 73 -4.72 8.51 13.57
C GLU A 73 -5.49 8.89 12.30
N GLY A 74 -6.71 8.39 12.17
CA GLY A 74 -7.67 8.74 11.13
C GLY A 74 -8.81 9.61 11.66
N GLU A 75 -9.74 10.00 10.79
CA GLU A 75 -10.84 10.90 11.16
C GLU A 75 -11.80 10.27 12.18
N ASP A 76 -12.06 8.96 12.07
CA ASP A 76 -13.02 8.22 12.89
C ASP A 76 -12.37 7.38 14.01
N GLY A 77 -11.05 7.55 14.21
CA GLY A 77 -10.28 6.82 15.19
C GLY A 77 -8.96 6.30 14.63
N TRP A 78 -8.50 5.16 15.13
CA TRP A 78 -7.18 4.63 14.80
C TRP A 78 -7.23 3.74 13.56
N GLU A 79 -6.27 3.87 12.66
CA GLU A 79 -6.14 3.05 11.46
C GLU A 79 -4.84 2.23 11.51
N LEU A 80 -4.94 0.96 11.13
CA LEU A 80 -3.80 0.11 10.80
C LEU A 80 -3.81 -0.20 9.30
N ALA A 81 -2.86 0.40 8.59
CA ALA A 81 -2.66 0.23 7.15
C ALA A 81 -1.65 -0.89 6.87
N ILE A 82 -2.11 -1.96 6.24
CA ILE A 82 -1.29 -3.07 5.77
C ILE A 82 -0.90 -2.77 4.31
N VAL A 83 0.39 -2.54 4.07
CA VAL A 83 0.87 -2.04 2.78
C VAL A 83 1.55 -3.16 2.02
N PHE A 84 1.08 -3.44 0.81
CA PHE A 84 1.69 -4.37 -0.12
C PHE A 84 2.36 -3.63 -1.27
N ARG A 85 3.50 -4.13 -1.74
CA ARG A 85 4.17 -3.69 -2.96
C ARG A 85 3.88 -4.68 -4.09
N ALA A 86 3.40 -4.15 -5.21
CA ALA A 86 3.10 -4.91 -6.41
C ALA A 86 4.06 -4.52 -7.55
N GLU A 87 4.92 -5.44 -7.99
CA GLU A 87 5.76 -5.23 -9.17
C GLU A 87 4.94 -5.43 -10.44
N LEU A 88 4.71 -4.35 -11.17
CA LEU A 88 3.94 -4.38 -12.39
C LEU A 88 4.79 -4.83 -13.59
N THR A 89 4.15 -5.51 -14.53
CA THR A 89 4.73 -5.91 -15.82
C THR A 89 4.41 -4.94 -16.95
N ALA A 90 3.39 -4.09 -16.77
CA ALA A 90 2.97 -3.06 -17.71
C ALA A 90 2.30 -1.90 -16.96
N LEU A 91 2.12 -0.77 -17.67
CA LEU A 91 1.33 0.34 -17.14
C LEU A 91 -0.16 -0.03 -17.18
N PRO A 92 -0.93 0.19 -16.09
CA PRO A 92 -2.37 -0.06 -16.04
C PRO A 92 -3.18 0.76 -17.06
N GLY A 93 -4.44 0.36 -17.28
CA GLY A 93 -5.42 1.19 -17.97
C GLY A 93 -5.90 2.40 -17.17
N HIS A 94 -6.87 3.15 -17.74
CA HIS A 94 -7.43 4.38 -17.13
C HIS A 94 -8.76 4.16 -16.40
N GLU A 95 -9.25 2.92 -16.29
CA GLU A 95 -10.62 2.62 -15.84
C GLU A 95 -10.92 3.09 -14.40
N ARG A 96 -9.90 3.06 -13.53
CA ARG A 96 -9.99 3.47 -12.12
C ARG A 96 -9.33 4.82 -11.84
N GLY A 97 -8.86 5.51 -12.88
CA GLY A 97 -8.06 6.74 -12.78
C GLY A 97 -6.89 6.70 -13.74
N ALA A 98 -6.36 7.87 -14.10
CA ALA A 98 -5.23 7.94 -15.00
C ALA A 98 -3.94 7.54 -14.27
N PRO A 99 -3.25 6.46 -14.68
CA PRO A 99 -2.01 6.05 -14.06
C PRO A 99 -0.92 7.09 -14.34
N HIS A 100 -0.14 7.37 -13.32
CA HIS A 100 0.93 8.35 -13.34
C HIS A 100 2.17 7.72 -12.70
N VAL A 101 3.20 7.52 -13.53
CA VAL A 101 4.51 7.05 -13.07
C VAL A 101 5.22 8.19 -12.37
N CYS A 102 5.41 8.08 -11.07
CA CYS A 102 6.04 9.09 -10.24
C CYS A 102 7.56 9.00 -10.33
N ASP A 103 8.21 10.13 -10.60
CA ASP A 103 9.64 10.29 -10.32
C ASP A 103 9.86 10.54 -8.81
N ALA A 104 11.10 10.48 -8.33
CA ALA A 104 11.41 10.68 -6.91
C ALA A 104 10.90 12.04 -6.37
N GLN A 105 10.99 13.09 -7.20
CA GLN A 105 10.50 14.44 -6.87
C GLN A 105 8.96 14.53 -6.77
N ASP A 106 8.24 13.56 -7.35
CA ASP A 106 6.79 13.52 -7.42
C ASP A 106 6.14 12.78 -6.25
N LEU A 107 6.93 12.07 -5.44
CA LEU A 107 6.45 11.24 -4.34
C LEU A 107 5.71 12.04 -3.27
N ALA A 108 6.15 13.27 -2.99
CA ALA A 108 5.50 14.16 -2.02
C ALA A 108 4.08 14.58 -2.44
N ALA A 109 3.68 14.37 -3.70
CA ALA A 109 2.33 14.66 -4.18
C ALA A 109 1.38 13.46 -4.08
N VAL A 110 1.89 12.26 -3.76
CA VAL A 110 1.08 11.07 -3.51
C VAL A 110 0.40 11.22 -2.16
N GLN A 111 -0.92 11.07 -2.14
CA GLN A 111 -1.73 11.29 -0.96
C GLN A 111 -1.72 10.08 -0.03
N GLY A 112 -1.88 10.35 1.26
CA GLY A 112 -2.05 9.33 2.30
C GLY A 112 -0.76 8.79 2.92
N PHE A 113 0.42 9.08 2.37
CA PHE A 113 1.70 8.62 2.91
C PHE A 113 2.77 9.69 2.80
N GLU A 114 3.75 9.64 3.71
CA GLU A 114 4.92 10.51 3.65
C GLU A 114 5.88 10.04 2.55
N ALA A 115 6.57 10.98 1.90
CA ALA A 115 7.51 10.65 0.82
C ALA A 115 8.59 9.66 1.25
N VAL A 116 9.05 9.74 2.50
CA VAL A 116 10.05 8.83 3.08
C VAL A 116 9.57 7.37 3.16
N ASP A 117 8.27 7.14 3.36
CA ASP A 117 7.71 5.80 3.38
C ASP A 117 7.68 5.21 1.96
N LEU A 118 7.27 6.04 0.98
CA LEU A 118 7.27 5.67 -0.44
C LEU A 118 8.68 5.33 -0.95
N GLU A 119 9.68 6.13 -0.56
CA GLU A 119 11.10 5.86 -0.85
C GLU A 119 11.58 4.53 -0.24
N ARG A 120 11.20 4.27 1.02
CA ARG A 120 11.54 3.01 1.71
C ARG A 120 10.96 1.79 0.96
N TRP A 121 9.73 1.88 0.49
CA TRP A 121 9.07 0.78 -0.23
C TRP A 121 9.64 0.56 -1.63
N LEU A 122 10.11 1.62 -2.30
CA LEU A 122 10.84 1.53 -3.57
C LEU A 122 12.16 0.79 -3.42
N GLY A 123 12.92 1.08 -2.37
CA GLY A 123 14.19 0.41 -2.04
C GLY A 123 14.06 -1.08 -1.70
N GLY A 124 12.83 -1.62 -1.74
CA GLY A 124 12.54 -3.02 -1.49
C GLY A 124 12.75 -3.40 -0.04
N GLY A 125 12.49 -2.46 0.88
CA GLY A 125 12.60 -2.65 2.32
C GLY A 125 11.92 -3.92 2.79
N SER A 126 12.67 -5.01 2.84
CA SER A 126 12.56 -5.91 3.96
C SER A 126 12.86 -5.01 5.14
N ALA A 127 11.87 -4.77 6.00
CA ALA A 127 12.18 -4.36 7.36
C ALA A 127 13.25 -5.36 7.82
N ALA A 128 14.49 -4.91 7.90
CA ALA A 128 15.55 -5.70 8.49
C ALA A 128 15.05 -5.92 9.91
N ILE A 129 14.54 -7.11 10.20
CA ILE A 129 14.34 -7.54 11.57
C ILE A 129 15.73 -7.34 12.17
N PRO A 130 15.92 -6.39 13.12
CA PRO A 130 17.19 -6.32 13.80
C PRO A 130 17.42 -7.73 14.34
N ALA A 131 18.54 -8.35 14.00
CA ALA A 131 18.88 -9.66 14.54
C ALA A 131 19.02 -9.46 16.06
N THR A 132 17.92 -9.63 16.79
CA THR A 132 17.92 -9.69 18.24
C THR A 132 18.53 -11.04 18.58
N GLU A 133 19.85 -11.02 18.71
CA GLU A 133 20.57 -12.01 19.51
C GLU A 133 20.08 -11.82 20.96
N GLY A 134 18.98 -12.49 21.34
CA GLY A 134 18.42 -12.32 22.67
C GLY A 134 17.00 -12.86 22.82
N ASP A 135 16.95 -14.09 23.33
CA ASP A 135 15.80 -14.75 23.95
C ASP A 135 14.55 -14.92 23.07
N SER A 136 14.46 -16.08 22.40
CA SER A 136 13.23 -16.50 21.75
C SER A 136 12.08 -16.56 22.77
N PRO A 137 10.94 -15.89 22.53
CA PRO A 137 9.79 -16.04 23.43
C PRO A 137 9.36 -17.50 23.41
N LYS A 138 9.41 -18.15 24.59
CA LYS A 138 8.87 -19.49 24.76
C LYS A 138 7.35 -19.42 24.60
N LEU A 139 6.84 -20.03 23.53
CA LEU A 139 5.42 -20.34 23.43
C LEU A 139 5.07 -21.27 24.59
N VAL A 140 4.28 -20.77 25.53
CA VAL A 140 3.66 -21.60 26.56
C VAL A 140 2.40 -22.18 25.93
N PHE A 141 2.43 -23.48 25.65
CA PHE A 141 1.25 -24.29 25.30
C PHE A 141 0.60 -24.83 26.56
#